data_AF-A0A935R4M4-F1
#
_entry.id   AF-A0A935R4M4-F1
#
_cell.length_a   1.000
_cell.length_b   1.000
_cell.length_c   1.000
_cell.angle_alpha   90.00
_cell.angle_beta   90.00
_cell.angle_gamma   90.00
#
_symmetry.space_group_name_H-M   'P 1'
#
loop_
_entity.id
_entity.type
_entity.pdbx_description
1 polymer ?
#
loop_
_entity_poly.entity_id
_entity_poly.type
_entity_poly.pdbx_seq_one_letter_code
_entity_poly.pdbx_strand_id
1 'polypeptide(L)'
;MLPPLSLDELEDELRAFPDPPDVADDDDDEPGGDAGERGGAGSAFGPRVLTVARYPVREVMQAVEVIAERQIQVAAPRWAEWCVRLEQALVRMRDDEAVVKVRELGVNPLAVLRRAEFRPDHSRAGIGDTLYLAALRRAEVAWRLEGLAPLGGDV
;
A
#
# COMPACT_ATOMS: atom_id res chain seq x y z
N MET A 1 20.90 -2.58 12.30
CA MET A 1 19.48 -2.18 12.17
C MET A 1 19.41 -1.07 11.14
N LEU A 2 18.46 -1.12 10.20
CA LEU A 2 18.18 0.00 9.31
C LEU A 2 17.62 1.18 10.12
N PRO A 3 17.85 2.44 9.70
CA PRO A 3 17.30 3.61 10.38
C PRO A 3 15.76 3.58 10.37
N PRO A 4 15.08 4.29 11.29
CA PRO A 4 13.64 4.51 11.17
C PRO A 4 13.30 5.17 9.83
N LEU A 5 12.05 5.03 9.39
CA LEU A 5 11.53 5.61 8.14
C LEU A 5 10.27 6.40 8.49
N SER A 6 10.19 7.66 8.09
CA SER A 6 8.95 8.43 8.20
C SER A 6 8.01 8.13 7.03
N LEU A 7 6.74 8.54 7.16
CA LEU A 7 5.79 8.47 6.04
C LEU A 7 6.25 9.25 4.79
N ASP A 8 6.86 10.42 4.97
CA ASP A 8 7.33 11.25 3.85
C ASP A 8 8.48 10.58 3.07
N GLU A 9 9.31 9.78 3.76
CA GLU A 9 10.45 9.07 3.16
C GLU A 9 10.03 7.76 2.47
N LEU A 10 8.82 7.27 2.73
CA LEU A 10 8.33 5.99 2.21
C LEU A 10 8.33 5.97 0.68
N GLU A 11 7.82 7.02 0.05
CA GLU A 11 7.73 7.07 -1.40
C GLU A 11 9.11 7.00 -2.04
N ASP A 12 10.09 7.74 -1.52
CA ASP A 12 11.48 7.70 -1.98
C ASP A 12 12.10 6.32 -1.80
N GLU A 13 11.86 5.67 -0.65
CA GLU A 13 12.30 4.30 -0.40
C GLU A 13 11.66 3.32 -1.39
N LEU A 14 10.38 3.45 -1.72
CA LEU A 14 9.74 2.54 -2.68
C LEU A 14 10.15 2.82 -4.13
N ARG A 15 10.40 4.09 -4.49
CA ARG A 15 10.88 4.50 -5.82
C ARG A 15 12.31 4.05 -6.09
N ALA A 16 13.15 3.94 -5.06
CA ALA A 16 14.48 3.36 -5.18
C ALA A 16 14.47 1.85 -5.50
N PHE A 17 13.31 1.20 -5.56
CA PHE A 17 13.20 -0.14 -6.13
C PHE A 17 13.45 -0.09 -7.65
N PRO A 18 14.47 -0.81 -8.15
CA PRO A 18 14.91 -0.69 -9.53
C PRO A 18 13.81 -1.13 -10.49
N ASP A 19 13.67 -0.40 -11.58
CA ASP A 19 12.83 -0.81 -12.69
C ASP A 19 13.42 -2.08 -13.35
N PRO A 20 12.58 -2.94 -13.95
CA PRO A 20 13.08 -4.05 -14.73
C PRO A 20 14.03 -3.54 -15.81
N PRO A 21 15.09 -4.28 -16.16
CA PRO A 21 15.88 -3.92 -17.34
C PRO A 21 14.95 -3.83 -18.55
N ASP A 22 15.16 -2.84 -19.41
CA ASP A 22 14.52 -2.75 -20.72
C ASP A 22 14.92 -4.02 -21.49
N VAL A 23 14.09 -5.06 -21.39
CA VAL A 23 14.09 -6.13 -22.36
C VAL A 23 13.51 -5.47 -23.61
N ALA A 24 14.33 -5.34 -24.64
CA ALA A 24 13.85 -4.92 -25.95
C ALA A 24 12.89 -6.01 -26.45
N ASP A 25 11.62 -5.88 -26.09
CA ASP A 25 10.53 -6.62 -26.70
C ASP A 25 10.33 -6.01 -28.09
N ASP A 26 10.90 -6.71 -29.08
CA ASP A 26 10.57 -6.58 -30.49
C ASP A 26 9.22 -7.28 -30.66
N ASP A 27 8.11 -6.54 -30.64
CA ASP A 27 6.88 -6.93 -31.32
C ASP A 27 5.90 -5.74 -31.41
N ASP A 28 5.52 -5.46 -32.66
CA ASP A 28 4.50 -4.53 -33.15
C ASP A 28 3.11 -4.81 -32.54
N ASP A 29 2.34 -3.77 -32.24
CA ASP A 29 0.95 -3.61 -32.74
C ASP A 29 0.34 -2.24 -32.37
N GLU A 30 -0.42 -1.70 -33.33
CA GLU A 30 -0.97 -0.33 -33.42
C GLU A 30 -2.17 0.00 -32.48
N PRO A 31 -2.57 1.29 -32.37
CA PRO A 31 -3.51 1.79 -31.36
C PRO A 31 -4.97 1.97 -31.84
N GLY A 32 -5.91 2.09 -30.90
CA GLY A 32 -7.14 2.87 -31.09
C GLY A 32 -8.40 2.38 -30.37
N GLY A 33 -9.03 3.27 -29.58
CA GLY A 33 -10.43 3.11 -29.12
C GLY A 33 -10.81 4.01 -27.93
N ASP A 34 -11.59 5.06 -28.19
CA ASP A 34 -12.06 6.11 -27.26
C ASP A 34 -13.42 5.79 -26.58
N ALA A 35 -13.63 6.47 -25.44
CA ALA A 35 -14.85 7.04 -24.86
C ALA A 35 -15.73 6.22 -23.88
N GLY A 36 -15.99 6.86 -22.72
CA GLY A 36 -17.16 6.56 -21.88
C GLY A 36 -17.19 7.24 -20.49
N GLU A 37 -17.80 8.43 -20.40
CA GLU A 37 -18.11 9.17 -19.16
C GLU A 37 -19.23 8.57 -18.27
N ARG A 38 -19.23 9.03 -17.00
CA ARG A 38 -20.32 9.27 -15.99
C ARG A 38 -20.04 8.49 -14.70
N GLY A 39 -20.08 9.05 -13.48
CA GLY A 39 -20.85 10.15 -12.91
C GLY A 39 -21.51 9.62 -11.63
N GLY A 40 -21.30 10.22 -10.46
CA GLY A 40 -21.95 9.78 -9.22
C GLY A 40 -21.49 10.52 -7.98
N ALA A 41 -22.39 11.32 -7.41
CA ALA A 41 -22.19 12.21 -6.27
C ALA A 41 -22.51 11.57 -4.90
N GLY A 42 -21.98 12.17 -3.83
CA GLY A 42 -22.38 11.96 -2.43
C GLY A 42 -21.17 11.64 -1.55
N SER A 43 -20.95 12.17 -0.37
CA SER A 43 -21.82 12.94 0.52
C SER A 43 -20.95 13.76 1.47
N ALA A 44 -21.36 15.00 1.74
CA ALA A 44 -20.73 15.89 2.69
C ALA A 44 -21.00 15.43 4.13
N PHE A 45 -19.94 15.27 4.93
CA PHE A 45 -20.03 15.19 6.39
C PHE A 45 -19.10 16.21 7.04
N GLY A 46 -19.67 17.34 7.48
CA GLY A 46 -19.09 18.18 8.53
C GLY A 46 -19.48 17.69 9.95
N PRO A 47 -19.09 18.38 11.04
CA PRO A 47 -18.09 19.43 11.17
C PRO A 47 -17.00 19.16 12.25
N ARG A 48 -15.77 19.58 11.95
CA ARG A 48 -14.77 20.27 12.81
C ARG A 48 -14.26 19.74 14.17
N VAL A 49 -14.70 18.60 14.72
CA VAL A 49 -13.99 17.95 15.88
C VAL A 49 -13.14 16.74 15.45
N LEU A 50 -13.44 16.16 14.29
CA LEU A 50 -12.70 15.03 13.70
C LEU A 50 -11.39 15.44 13.02
N THR A 51 -11.05 16.73 12.95
CA THR A 51 -9.96 17.22 12.09
C THR A 51 -8.57 16.83 12.57
N VAL A 52 -8.36 16.59 13.87
CA VAL A 52 -7.06 16.21 14.43
C VAL A 52 -6.81 14.70 14.30
N ALA A 53 -7.82 13.86 14.52
CA ALA A 53 -7.72 12.40 14.33
C ALA A 53 -7.79 11.97 12.84
N ARG A 54 -8.39 12.79 11.97
CA ARG A 54 -8.40 12.55 10.51
C ARG A 54 -7.03 12.70 9.87
N TYR A 55 -6.14 13.51 10.45
CA TYR A 55 -4.85 13.80 9.82
C TYR A 55 -3.92 12.57 9.81
N PRO A 56 -3.70 11.87 10.94
CA PRO A 56 -2.90 10.63 10.95
C PRO A 56 -3.46 9.52 10.07
N VAL A 57 -4.79 9.33 10.10
CA VAL A 57 -5.46 8.35 9.24
C VAL A 57 -5.26 8.71 7.77
N ARG A 58 -5.38 9.99 7.41
CA ARG A 58 -5.16 10.47 6.05
C ARG A 58 -3.71 10.28 5.61
N GLU A 59 -2.74 10.61 6.45
CA GLU A 59 -1.31 10.46 6.15
C GLU A 59 -0.96 8.98 5.90
N VAL A 60 -1.40 8.08 6.79
CA VAL A 60 -1.18 6.65 6.59
C VAL A 60 -1.92 6.12 5.37
N MET A 61 -3.12 6.63 5.06
CA MET A 61 -3.84 6.25 3.85
C MET A 61 -3.17 6.74 2.56
N GLN A 62 -2.53 7.90 2.57
CA GLN A 62 -1.71 8.37 1.44
C GLN A 62 -0.51 7.45 1.21
N ALA A 63 0.13 6.99 2.28
CA ALA A 63 1.18 5.97 2.17
C ALA A 63 0.66 4.63 1.62
N VAL A 64 -0.54 4.20 2.04
CA VAL A 64 -1.19 3.00 1.48
C VAL A 64 -1.47 3.16 -0.01
N GLU A 65 -1.91 4.34 -0.45
CA GLU A 65 -2.14 4.67 -1.87
C GLU A 65 -0.85 4.59 -2.68
N VAL A 66 0.24 5.22 -2.21
CA VAL A 66 1.58 5.13 -2.83
C VAL A 66 2.05 3.67 -2.96
N ILE A 67 1.85 2.87 -1.91
CA ILE A 67 2.20 1.44 -1.92
C ILE A 67 1.38 0.71 -2.99
N ALA A 68 0.07 0.94 -3.04
CA ALA A 68 -0.84 0.29 -3.98
C ALA A 68 -0.52 0.65 -5.44
N GLU A 69 -0.26 1.93 -5.73
CA GLU A 69 0.12 2.40 -7.06
C GLU A 69 1.45 1.79 -7.52
N ARG A 70 2.44 1.68 -6.64
CA ARG A 70 3.71 1.04 -7.00
C ARG A 70 3.56 -0.48 -7.16
N GLN A 71 2.75 -1.12 -6.31
CA GLN A 71 2.55 -2.58 -6.31
C GLN A 71 2.08 -3.11 -7.67
N ILE A 72 1.11 -2.46 -8.30
CA ILE A 72 0.52 -2.91 -9.56
C ILE A 72 1.52 -2.88 -10.74
N GLN A 73 2.63 -2.14 -10.61
CA GLN A 73 3.66 -2.01 -11.63
C GLN A 73 4.82 -3.02 -11.47
N VAL A 74 4.86 -3.77 -10.37
CA VAL A 74 5.99 -4.69 -10.09
C VAL A 74 5.89 -5.93 -10.98
N ALA A 75 6.95 -6.22 -11.73
CA ALA A 75 7.04 -7.43 -12.56
C ALA A 75 7.16 -8.72 -11.74
N ALA A 76 6.61 -9.82 -12.26
CA ALA A 76 6.59 -11.12 -11.59
C ALA A 76 7.96 -11.63 -11.09
N PRO A 77 9.07 -11.51 -11.86
CA PRO A 77 10.39 -11.96 -11.40
C PRO A 77 10.95 -11.16 -10.21
N ARG A 78 10.39 -9.98 -9.94
CA ARG A 78 10.82 -9.04 -8.90
C ARG A 78 9.89 -9.05 -7.68
N TRP A 79 8.74 -9.71 -7.77
CA TRP A 79 7.70 -9.67 -6.73
C TRP A 79 8.19 -10.13 -5.36
N ALA A 80 9.02 -11.17 -5.30
CA ALA A 80 9.57 -11.65 -4.02
C ALA A 80 10.45 -10.60 -3.33
N GLU A 81 11.29 -9.90 -4.09
CA GLU A 81 12.14 -8.83 -3.57
C GLU A 81 11.33 -7.61 -3.16
N TRP A 82 10.28 -7.30 -3.92
CA TRP A 82 9.31 -6.28 -3.56
C TRP A 82 8.65 -6.57 -2.20
N CYS A 83 8.21 -7.81 -1.96
CA CYS A 83 7.61 -8.20 -0.67
C CYS A 83 8.58 -7.97 0.51
N VAL A 84 9.86 -8.30 0.33
CA VAL A 84 10.89 -8.07 1.35
C VAL A 84 11.12 -6.58 1.59
N ARG A 85 11.20 -5.77 0.52
CA ARG A 85 11.40 -4.32 0.63
C ARG A 85 10.21 -3.65 1.31
N LEU A 86 8.98 -4.03 0.91
CA LEU A 86 7.75 -3.52 1.50
C LEU A 86 7.68 -3.83 3.00
N GLU A 87 7.99 -5.07 3.39
CA GLU A 87 8.05 -5.44 4.80
C GLU A 87 9.05 -4.57 5.57
N GLN A 88 10.28 -4.43 5.05
CA GLN A 88 11.31 -3.65 5.70
C GLN A 88 10.91 -2.17 5.85
N ALA A 89 10.34 -1.57 4.81
CA ALA A 89 9.86 -0.20 4.83
C ALA A 89 8.77 -0.02 5.90
N LEU A 90 7.72 -0.85 5.87
CA LEU A 90 6.64 -0.79 6.85
C LEU A 90 7.15 -1.03 8.27
N VAL A 91 7.98 -2.04 8.51
CA VAL A 91 8.52 -2.33 9.86
C VAL A 91 9.35 -1.16 10.40
N ARG A 92 10.09 -0.44 9.54
CA ARG A 92 10.87 0.75 9.94
C ARG A 92 10.00 1.94 10.34
N MET A 93 8.75 2.00 9.88
CA MET A 93 7.78 3.05 10.22
C MET A 93 7.01 2.80 11.52
N ARG A 94 7.27 1.70 12.23
CA ARG A 94 6.50 1.31 13.44
C ARG A 94 6.43 2.39 14.55
N ASP A 95 7.42 3.28 14.56
CA ASP A 95 7.61 4.33 15.56
C ASP A 95 7.25 5.73 14.99
N ASP A 96 6.74 5.81 13.76
CA ASP A 96 6.24 7.05 13.13
C ASP A 96 5.00 7.57 13.88
N GLU A 97 4.92 8.90 14.06
CA GLU A 97 3.89 9.53 14.87
C GLU A 97 2.46 9.22 14.37
N ALA A 98 2.26 9.19 13.04
CA ALA A 98 0.95 8.90 12.48
C ALA A 98 0.59 7.42 12.67
N VAL A 99 1.55 6.50 12.54
CA VAL A 99 1.36 5.07 12.82
C VAL A 99 0.95 4.85 14.28
N VAL A 100 1.60 5.53 15.22
CA VAL A 100 1.25 5.48 16.64
C VAL A 100 -0.20 5.96 16.86
N LYS A 101 -0.58 7.09 16.27
CA LYS A 101 -1.93 7.65 16.42
C LYS A 101 -3.01 6.77 15.79
N VAL A 102 -2.75 6.18 14.62
CA VAL A 102 -3.72 5.28 13.97
C VAL A 102 -3.93 4.01 14.79
N ARG A 103 -2.88 3.47 15.41
CA ARG A 103 -3.02 2.39 16.39
C ARG A 103 -3.90 2.78 17.58
N GLU A 104 -3.72 3.97 18.15
CA GLU A 104 -4.54 4.47 19.26
C GLU A 104 -6.02 4.64 18.89
N LEU A 105 -6.31 4.91 17.61
CA LEU A 105 -7.66 4.96 17.06
C LEU A 105 -8.30 3.58 16.87
N GLY A 106 -7.53 2.49 17.00
CA GLY A 106 -8.05 1.13 16.95
C GLY A 106 -8.42 0.63 15.54
N VAL A 107 -7.79 1.19 14.50
CA VAL A 107 -8.05 0.82 13.11
C VAL A 107 -6.79 0.27 12.43
N ASN A 108 -6.99 -0.63 11.48
CA ASN A 108 -5.93 -1.24 10.67
C ASN A 108 -5.99 -0.73 9.21
N PRO A 109 -5.16 0.25 8.84
CA PRO A 109 -5.09 0.74 7.46
C PRO A 109 -4.41 -0.23 6.50
N LEU A 110 -3.49 -1.10 6.98
CA LEU A 110 -2.77 -2.04 6.13
C LEU A 110 -3.67 -3.16 5.60
N ALA A 111 -4.82 -3.41 6.25
CA ALA A 111 -5.76 -4.42 5.81
C ALA A 111 -6.24 -4.20 4.37
N VAL A 112 -6.40 -2.94 3.96
CA VAL A 112 -6.83 -2.54 2.61
C VAL A 112 -5.93 -3.12 1.52
N LEU A 113 -4.62 -3.23 1.77
CA LEU A 113 -3.64 -3.75 0.81
C LEU A 113 -3.86 -5.24 0.44
N ARG A 114 -4.68 -5.99 1.20
CA ARG A 114 -5.04 -7.38 0.83
C ARG A 114 -6.00 -7.47 -0.35
N ARG A 115 -6.71 -6.38 -0.66
CA ARG A 115 -7.68 -6.35 -1.77
C ARG A 115 -6.96 -6.67 -3.08
N ALA A 116 -7.63 -7.42 -3.95
CA ALA A 116 -7.05 -7.88 -5.20
C ALA A 116 -6.62 -6.69 -6.09
N GLU A 117 -7.41 -5.62 -6.09
CA GLU A 117 -7.19 -4.39 -6.89
C GLU A 117 -5.84 -3.69 -6.64
N PHE A 118 -5.22 -3.86 -5.47
CA PHE A 118 -3.92 -3.26 -5.15
C PHE A 118 -2.73 -4.18 -5.43
N ARG A 119 -2.97 -5.29 -6.13
CA ARG A 119 -1.95 -6.32 -6.37
C ARG A 119 -1.95 -6.73 -7.84
N PRO A 120 -0.78 -6.94 -8.47
CA PRO A 120 -0.70 -7.53 -9.81
C PRO A 120 -1.38 -8.91 -9.88
N ASP A 121 -1.93 -9.28 -11.04
CA ASP A 121 -2.62 -10.57 -11.19
C ASP A 121 -1.73 -11.78 -10.87
N HIS A 122 -0.47 -11.74 -11.29
CA HIS A 122 0.49 -12.82 -11.08
C HIS A 122 0.85 -13.05 -9.60
N SER A 123 0.58 -12.10 -8.71
CA SER A 123 0.91 -12.21 -7.29
C SER A 123 -0.25 -12.71 -6.42
N ARG A 124 -1.45 -12.86 -6.99
CA ARG A 124 -2.69 -13.22 -6.27
C ARG A 124 -2.83 -14.73 -6.00
N ALA A 125 -1.82 -15.54 -6.35
CA ALA A 125 -1.82 -16.98 -6.09
C ALA A 125 -0.40 -17.53 -5.79
N GLY A 126 -0.38 -18.73 -5.21
CA GLY A 126 0.85 -19.51 -5.01
C GLY A 126 1.83 -18.86 -4.04
N ILE A 127 3.13 -19.00 -4.34
CA ILE A 127 4.22 -18.50 -3.49
C ILE A 127 4.20 -16.97 -3.40
N GLY A 128 3.85 -16.27 -4.49
CA GLY A 128 3.79 -14.80 -4.53
C GLY A 128 2.78 -14.24 -3.53
N ASP A 129 1.59 -14.85 -3.45
CA ASP A 129 0.55 -14.47 -2.49
C ASP A 129 0.99 -14.77 -1.05
N THR A 130 1.59 -15.94 -0.84
CA THR A 130 2.08 -16.36 0.48
C THR A 130 3.14 -15.40 1.03
N LEU A 131 4.11 -15.01 0.20
CA LEU A 131 5.17 -14.06 0.59
C LEU A 131 4.59 -12.70 0.94
N TYR A 132 3.66 -12.21 0.12
CA TYR A 132 3.02 -10.93 0.30
C TYR A 132 2.19 -10.86 1.59
N LEU A 133 1.31 -11.83 1.82
CA LEU A 133 0.47 -11.87 3.01
C LEU A 133 1.30 -12.05 4.29
N ALA A 134 2.41 -12.79 4.21
CA ALA A 134 3.34 -12.92 5.31
C ALA A 134 4.09 -11.60 5.61
N ALA A 135 4.50 -10.85 4.58
CA ALA A 135 5.09 -9.53 4.72
C ALA A 135 4.12 -8.54 5.38
N LEU A 136 2.87 -8.48 4.90
CA LEU A 136 1.83 -7.63 5.52
C LEU A 136 1.56 -8.01 6.97
N ARG A 137 1.46 -9.30 7.29
CA ARG A 137 1.26 -9.75 8.68
C ARG A 137 2.41 -9.30 9.58
N ARG A 138 3.66 -9.41 9.14
CA ARG A 138 4.83 -8.96 9.92
C ARG A 138 4.82 -7.44 10.14
N ALA A 139 4.40 -6.67 9.14
CA ALA A 139 4.20 -5.23 9.28
C ALA A 139 3.09 -4.90 10.30
N GLU A 140 1.95 -5.58 10.25
CA GLU A 140 0.85 -5.40 11.22
C GLU A 140 1.26 -5.74 12.65
N VAL A 141 2.03 -6.82 12.85
CA VAL A 141 2.62 -7.17 14.14
C VAL A 141 3.54 -6.04 14.62
N ALA A 142 4.41 -5.54 13.75
CA ALA A 142 5.34 -4.46 14.09
C ALA A 142 4.61 -3.16 14.47
N TRP A 143 3.53 -2.83 13.76
CA TRP A 143 2.69 -1.66 14.06
C TRP A 143 1.73 -1.90 15.23
N ARG A 144 1.57 -3.15 15.68
CA ARG A 144 0.60 -3.62 16.69
C ARG A 144 -0.85 -3.37 16.28
N LEU A 145 -1.19 -3.73 15.04
CA LEU A 145 -2.52 -3.58 14.45
C LEU A 145 -3.31 -4.90 14.36
N GLU A 146 -2.72 -6.00 14.83
CA GLU A 146 -3.35 -7.32 14.79
C GLU A 146 -4.70 -7.32 15.53
N GLY A 147 -5.75 -7.79 14.85
CA GLY A 147 -7.11 -7.87 15.41
C GLY A 147 -7.87 -6.53 15.43
N LEU A 148 -7.28 -5.44 14.96
CA LEU A 148 -7.98 -4.16 14.79
C LEU A 148 -8.87 -4.18 13.54
N ALA A 149 -9.93 -3.38 13.57
CA ALA A 149 -10.89 -3.31 12.48
C ALA A 149 -10.25 -2.74 11.20
N PRO A 150 -10.48 -3.34 10.02
CA PRO A 150 -9.99 -2.80 8.76
C PRO A 150 -10.58 -1.41 8.49
N LEU A 151 -9.75 -0.50 7.99
CA LEU A 151 -10.24 0.80 7.54
C LEU A 151 -10.97 0.63 6.19
N GLY A 152 -12.27 0.92 6.14
CA GLY A 152 -13.06 0.88 4.91
C GLY A 152 -14.05 -0.28 4.77
N GLY A 153 -14.23 -1.12 5.80
CA GLY A 153 -15.18 -2.24 5.81
C GLY A 153 -14.49 -3.60 5.79
N ASP A 154 -15.26 -4.70 5.81
CA ASP A 154 -14.72 -6.06 5.84
C ASP A 154 -13.84 -6.34 4.60
N VAL A 155 -12.61 -6.83 4.85
CA VAL A 155 -11.61 -7.24 3.84
C VAL A 155 -11.42 -8.75 3.85
#